data_AF-G0J4V0-F1
#
_entry.id   AF-G0J4V0-F1
#
_cell.length_a   1.000
_cell.length_b   1.000
_cell.length_c   1.000
_cell.angle_alpha   90.00
_cell.angle_beta   90.00
_cell.angle_gamma   90.00
#
_symmetry.space_group_name_H-M   'P 1'
#
loop_
_entity.id
_entity.type
_entity.pdbx_description
1 polymer ?
#
loop_
_entity_poly.entity_id
_entity_poly.type
_entity_poly.pdbx_seq_one_letter_code
_entity_poly.pdbx_strand_id
1 'polypeptide(L)'
;MEKYELEKNIWTDADFEKMGWHDCRIYKIRLTENLELDIDYILQWNKPDIEGLPFTFWVAPATLVFKNINNIQFEIDTAFHKGVEIEDIELKKLDNKIQWTIITQQGDIEFTSDGFTQWIRQEPFFQFGQTISYIERYGFSLEQITDQENPNRIRQDIIEQQKKDFEHYENVKKRQLKRQEKSDLEEHRENGKIDLKDYLTKKKEIKEMLDYYDYWLKNTKFENW
;
A
#
# COMPACT_ATOMS: atom_id res chain seq x y z
N MET A 1 16.78 0.96 -5.63
CA MET A 1 15.78 1.62 -4.78
C MET A 1 16.39 1.86 -3.44
N GLU A 2 16.21 3.05 -2.89
CA GLU A 2 16.59 3.33 -1.51
C GLU A 2 15.71 2.52 -0.56
N LYS A 3 16.31 2.01 0.51
CA LYS A 3 15.61 1.30 1.56
C LYS A 3 14.82 2.33 2.37
N TYR A 4 13.56 2.05 2.70
CA TYR A 4 12.84 2.88 3.66
C TYR A 4 13.53 2.78 5.04
N GLU A 5 13.83 3.93 5.63
CA GLU A 5 14.36 4.01 6.98
C GLU A 5 13.21 4.24 7.95
N LEU A 6 12.97 3.27 8.84
CA LEU A 6 11.95 3.39 9.88
C LEU A 6 12.35 4.46 10.89
N GLU A 7 11.51 5.49 11.05
CA GLU A 7 11.66 6.47 12.13
C GLU A 7 11.53 5.78 13.50
N LYS A 8 10.59 4.85 13.62
CA LYS A 8 10.26 4.18 14.87
C LYS A 8 9.64 2.81 14.64
N ASN A 9 10.00 1.84 15.47
CA ASN A 9 9.44 0.49 15.43
C ASN A 9 8.23 0.30 16.38
N ILE A 10 8.08 1.17 17.39
CA ILE A 10 6.98 1.10 18.36
C ILE A 10 6.29 2.46 18.43
N TRP A 11 5.04 2.54 18.00
CA TRP A 11 4.24 3.76 18.01
C TRP A 11 3.23 3.71 19.16
N THR A 12 2.93 4.85 19.77
CA THR A 12 1.92 4.95 20.84
C THR A 12 0.91 6.04 20.51
N ASP A 13 -0.11 6.16 21.35
CA ASP A 13 -1.12 7.23 21.28
C ASP A 13 -0.53 8.65 21.35
N ALA A 14 0.67 8.81 21.92
CA ALA A 14 1.41 10.08 21.88
C ALA A 14 1.86 10.48 20.46
N ASP A 15 1.97 9.52 19.55
CA ASP A 15 2.37 9.73 18.16
C ASP A 15 1.16 9.85 17.21
N PHE A 16 -0.07 9.72 17.72
CA PHE A 16 -1.29 9.54 16.93
C PHE A 16 -1.48 10.56 15.80
N GLU A 17 -1.26 11.85 16.08
CA GLU A 17 -1.41 12.95 15.10
C GLU A 17 -0.44 12.87 13.91
N LYS A 18 0.63 12.06 14.02
CA LYS A 18 1.61 11.86 12.95
C LYS A 18 1.38 10.57 12.16
N MET A 19 0.49 9.70 12.64
CA MET A 19 0.23 8.40 12.04
C MET A 19 -0.82 8.53 10.94
N GLY A 20 -0.65 7.78 9.85
CA GLY A 20 -1.70 7.59 8.84
C GLY A 20 -2.41 6.26 9.03
N TRP A 21 -3.75 6.25 8.99
CA TRP A 21 -4.57 5.06 9.22
C TRP A 21 -5.27 4.52 7.96
N HIS A 22 -5.46 5.39 6.97
CA HIS A 22 -6.13 5.08 5.71
C HIS A 22 -5.56 3.85 5.01
N ASP A 23 -6.48 2.99 4.58
CA ASP A 23 -6.29 1.78 3.77
C ASP A 23 -5.47 0.68 4.45
N CYS A 24 -5.29 0.74 5.78
CA CYS A 24 -4.62 -0.32 6.53
C CYS A 24 -5.52 -1.56 6.60
N ARG A 25 -5.05 -2.66 6.01
CA ARG A 25 -5.77 -3.94 5.96
C ARG A 25 -5.68 -4.67 7.29
N ILE A 26 -6.80 -5.10 7.86
CA ILE A 26 -6.86 -5.95 9.06
C ILE A 26 -7.02 -7.42 8.65
N TYR A 27 -6.15 -8.27 9.17
CA TYR A 27 -6.14 -9.73 8.90
C TYR A 27 -6.60 -10.58 10.08
N LYS A 28 -6.42 -10.08 11.31
CA LYS A 28 -6.76 -10.82 12.52
C LYS A 28 -7.19 -9.85 13.60
N ILE A 29 -8.22 -10.25 14.34
CA ILE A 29 -8.75 -9.54 15.49
C ILE A 29 -8.74 -10.51 16.66
N ARG A 30 -8.16 -10.10 17.80
CA ARG A 30 -8.27 -10.82 19.08
C ARG A 30 -8.88 -9.87 20.10
N LEU A 31 -9.97 -10.34 20.71
CA LEU A 31 -10.69 -9.62 21.73
C LEU A 31 -10.49 -10.31 23.09
N THR A 32 -9.83 -9.62 24.01
CA THR A 32 -9.60 -10.05 25.40
C THR A 32 -9.87 -8.87 26.34
N GLU A 33 -9.05 -8.64 27.37
CA GLU A 33 -8.97 -7.35 28.07
C GLU A 33 -8.45 -6.23 27.15
N ASN A 34 -7.78 -6.60 26.05
CA ASN A 34 -7.28 -5.70 25.02
C ASN A 34 -7.97 -5.99 23.66
N LEU A 35 -7.99 -4.99 22.78
CA LEU A 35 -8.29 -5.19 21.35
C LEU A 35 -6.97 -5.24 20.59
N GLU A 36 -6.69 -6.36 19.93
CA GLU A 36 -5.46 -6.58 19.19
C GLU A 36 -5.74 -6.87 17.72
N LEU A 37 -5.05 -6.15 16.84
CA LEU A 37 -5.23 -6.20 15.40
C LEU A 37 -3.92 -6.55 14.71
N ASP A 38 -3.98 -7.50 13.79
CA ASP A 38 -2.92 -7.74 12.81
C ASP A 38 -3.21 -6.90 11.58
N ILE A 39 -2.35 -5.92 11.29
CA ILE A 39 -2.54 -5.01 10.17
C ILE A 39 -1.36 -5.01 9.22
N ASP A 40 -1.62 -4.64 7.97
CA ASP A 40 -0.60 -4.08 7.08
C ASP A 40 -0.63 -2.57 7.21
N TYR A 41 0.33 -2.03 7.97
CA TYR A 41 0.45 -0.60 8.22
C TYR A 41 1.17 0.08 7.06
N ILE A 42 0.55 1.11 6.47
CA ILE A 42 1.13 1.86 5.37
C ILE A 42 1.96 3.01 5.94
N LEU A 43 3.27 2.91 5.79
CA LEU A 43 4.23 3.90 6.27
C LEU A 43 4.36 5.09 5.32
N GLN A 44 4.28 4.84 4.01
CA GLN A 44 4.41 5.88 3.02
C GLN A 44 3.68 5.54 1.72
N TRP A 45 3.00 6.54 1.18
CA TRP A 45 2.47 6.57 -0.18
C TRP A 45 3.50 7.25 -1.09
N ASN A 46 4.07 6.49 -2.01
CA ASN A 46 5.05 6.99 -2.97
C ASN A 46 4.29 7.50 -4.21
N LYS A 47 4.16 8.82 -4.31
CA LYS A 47 3.62 9.47 -5.51
C LYS A 47 4.53 9.16 -6.71
N PRO A 48 3.98 8.73 -7.86
CA PRO A 48 4.78 8.51 -9.04
C PRO A 48 5.37 9.82 -9.57
N ASP A 49 6.55 9.70 -10.18
CA ASP A 49 7.26 10.78 -10.86
C ASP A 49 6.67 11.10 -12.24
N ILE A 50 5.92 10.16 -12.83
CA ILE A 50 5.26 10.30 -14.13
C ILE A 50 3.74 10.35 -13.92
N GLU A 51 3.10 11.37 -14.49
CA GLU A 51 1.65 11.54 -14.43
C GLU A 51 0.90 10.35 -15.06
N GLY A 52 -0.17 9.93 -14.40
CA GLY A 52 -1.03 8.82 -14.83
C GLY A 52 -0.59 7.44 -14.33
N LEU A 53 0.58 7.31 -13.69
CA LEU A 53 0.94 6.07 -13.00
C LEU A 53 0.20 5.93 -11.66
N PRO A 54 -0.02 4.70 -11.18
CA PRO A 54 -0.49 4.45 -9.81
C PRO A 54 0.57 4.77 -8.75
N PHE A 55 0.10 5.01 -7.51
CA PHE A 55 0.97 5.06 -6.34
C PHE A 55 1.62 3.70 -6.07
N THR A 56 2.79 3.75 -5.42
CA THR A 56 3.41 2.58 -4.79
C THR A 56 3.53 2.85 -3.29
N PHE A 57 3.84 1.84 -2.49
CA PHE A 57 3.67 1.94 -1.05
C PHE A 57 4.84 1.30 -0.30
N TRP A 58 5.18 1.88 0.84
CA TRP A 58 5.96 1.21 1.86
C TRP A 58 5.01 0.70 2.94
N VAL A 59 4.93 -0.62 3.06
CA VAL A 59 3.96 -1.30 3.94
C VAL A 59 4.71 -2.22 4.87
N ALA A 60 4.34 -2.27 6.15
CA ALA A 60 4.93 -3.18 7.11
C ALA A 60 3.85 -3.95 7.90
N PRO A 61 4.06 -5.25 8.16
CA PRO A 61 3.16 -5.99 9.02
C PRO A 61 3.30 -5.47 10.45
N ALA A 62 2.19 -5.11 11.08
CA ALA A 62 2.18 -4.52 12.41
C ALA A 62 1.12 -5.15 13.31
N THR A 63 1.39 -5.13 14.60
CA THR A 63 0.40 -5.45 15.65
C THR A 63 -0.04 -4.15 16.28
N LEU A 64 -1.32 -3.81 16.22
CA LEU A 64 -1.92 -2.66 16.90
C LEU A 64 -2.73 -3.15 18.10
N VAL A 65 -2.46 -2.62 19.29
CA VAL A 65 -3.10 -3.06 20.54
C VAL A 65 -3.66 -1.87 21.29
N PHE A 66 -4.98 -1.85 21.49
CA PHE A 66 -5.65 -0.94 22.43
C PHE A 66 -5.80 -1.62 23.79
N LYS A 67 -5.35 -0.95 24.85
CA LYS A 67 -5.22 -1.54 26.19
C LYS A 67 -6.47 -1.32 27.03
N ASN A 68 -6.83 -2.30 27.85
CA ASN A 68 -7.92 -2.23 28.84
C ASN A 68 -9.23 -1.69 28.24
N ILE A 69 -9.70 -2.34 27.19
CA ILE A 69 -10.88 -1.87 26.46
C ILE A 69 -12.15 -2.02 27.30
N ASN A 70 -13.08 -1.09 27.16
CA ASN A 70 -14.38 -1.11 27.82
C ASN A 70 -15.47 -0.59 26.87
N ASN A 71 -16.71 -0.99 27.09
CA ASN A 71 -17.88 -0.55 26.31
C ASN A 71 -17.70 -0.76 24.80
N ILE A 72 -17.20 -1.94 24.39
CA ILE A 72 -17.00 -2.25 22.98
C ILE A 72 -18.34 -2.41 22.26
N GLN A 73 -18.48 -1.69 21.14
CA GLN A 73 -19.48 -1.90 20.12
C GLN A 73 -18.76 -2.27 18.83
N PHE A 74 -19.26 -3.31 18.17
CA PHE A 74 -18.60 -3.92 17.02
C PHE A 74 -19.66 -4.20 15.96
N GLU A 75 -19.61 -3.46 14.85
CA GLU A 75 -20.51 -3.64 13.72
C GLU A 75 -19.68 -3.83 12.45
N ILE A 76 -19.64 -5.06 11.93
CA ILE A 76 -18.97 -5.36 10.67
C ILE A 76 -19.91 -6.16 9.80
N ASP A 77 -20.29 -5.57 8.65
CA ASP A 77 -20.96 -6.25 7.56
C ASP A 77 -19.95 -6.51 6.43
N THR A 78 -19.45 -7.73 6.38
CA THR A 78 -18.56 -8.16 5.31
C THR A 78 -18.86 -9.56 4.83
N ALA A 79 -18.73 -9.77 3.52
CA ALA A 79 -18.67 -11.10 2.95
C ALA A 79 -17.25 -11.66 3.14
N PHE A 80 -17.10 -12.95 3.45
CA PHE A 80 -15.82 -13.60 3.76
C PHE A 80 -14.66 -13.38 2.75
N HIS A 81 -14.95 -12.92 1.53
CA HIS A 81 -13.94 -12.63 0.50
C HIS A 81 -13.44 -11.17 0.50
N LYS A 82 -14.12 -10.27 1.21
CA LYS A 82 -13.68 -8.89 1.46
C LYS A 82 -13.12 -8.85 2.87
N GLY A 83 -11.82 -8.61 3.01
CA GLY A 83 -11.24 -8.35 4.33
C GLY A 83 -11.57 -6.95 4.81
N VAL A 84 -11.19 -6.66 6.04
CA VAL A 84 -11.56 -5.43 6.72
C VAL A 84 -10.47 -4.39 6.48
N GLU A 85 -10.85 -3.19 6.08
CA GLU A 85 -9.93 -2.09 5.74
C GLU A 85 -10.26 -0.85 6.57
N ILE A 86 -9.26 -0.34 7.27
CA ILE A 86 -9.37 0.88 8.06
C ILE A 86 -9.48 2.06 7.10
N GLU A 87 -10.55 2.83 7.23
CA GLU A 87 -10.65 4.15 6.61
C GLU A 87 -9.95 5.17 7.48
N ASP A 88 -10.28 5.22 8.78
CA ASP A 88 -9.61 6.10 9.71
C ASP A 88 -9.68 5.54 11.14
N ILE A 89 -8.89 6.10 12.04
CA ILE A 89 -9.07 5.91 13.48
C ILE A 89 -9.29 7.28 14.08
N GLU A 90 -10.38 7.45 14.81
CA GLU A 90 -10.71 8.66 15.52
C GLU A 90 -10.59 8.46 17.03
N LEU A 91 -10.23 9.53 17.74
CA LEU A 91 -10.28 9.58 19.19
C LEU A 91 -11.10 10.77 19.67
N LYS A 92 -11.86 10.54 20.74
CA LYS A 92 -12.66 11.55 21.42
C LYS A 92 -12.44 11.47 22.92
N LYS A 93 -12.04 12.59 23.54
CA LYS A 93 -11.89 12.68 24.99
C LYS A 93 -13.26 12.91 25.64
N LEU A 94 -13.67 12.02 26.53
CA LEU A 94 -14.90 12.07 27.30
C LEU A 94 -14.55 12.06 28.79
N ASP A 95 -14.67 13.19 29.47
CA ASP A 95 -14.31 13.38 30.88
C ASP A 95 -12.92 12.78 31.22
N ASN A 96 -12.91 11.56 31.81
CA ASN A 96 -11.72 10.83 32.24
C ASN A 96 -11.41 9.58 31.39
N LYS A 97 -12.03 9.44 30.21
CA LYS A 97 -11.86 8.30 29.30
C LYS A 97 -11.62 8.77 27.87
N ILE A 98 -10.93 7.94 27.09
CA ILE A 98 -10.76 8.15 25.66
C ILE A 98 -11.65 7.15 24.96
N GLN A 99 -12.61 7.65 24.18
CA GLN A 99 -13.35 6.85 23.21
C GLN A 99 -12.56 6.80 21.91
N TRP A 100 -12.42 5.61 21.37
CA TRP A 100 -11.78 5.30 20.10
C TRP A 100 -12.83 4.75 19.15
N THR A 101 -12.74 5.16 17.89
CA THR A 101 -13.54 4.62 16.80
C THR A 101 -12.59 4.20 15.69
N ILE A 102 -12.55 2.91 15.39
CA ILE A 102 -11.88 2.41 14.20
C ILE A 102 -12.94 2.37 13.10
N ILE A 103 -12.85 3.31 12.18
CA ILE A 103 -13.76 3.42 11.03
C ILE A 103 -13.25 2.47 9.96
N THR A 104 -14.11 1.57 9.49
CA THR A 104 -13.75 0.65 8.41
C THR A 104 -14.77 0.74 7.28
N GLN A 105 -14.35 0.36 6.08
CA GLN A 105 -15.25 0.27 4.92
C GLN A 105 -16.41 -0.73 5.13
N GLN A 106 -16.33 -1.57 6.16
CA GLN A 106 -17.28 -2.64 6.46
C GLN A 106 -18.10 -2.36 7.74
N GLY A 107 -17.90 -1.21 8.38
CA GLY A 107 -18.56 -0.82 9.63
C GLY A 107 -17.56 -0.57 10.77
N ASP A 108 -18.04 0.04 11.85
CA ASP A 108 -17.16 0.66 12.83
C ASP A 108 -16.96 -0.19 14.08
N ILE A 109 -15.80 -0.01 14.71
CA ILE A 109 -15.48 -0.58 16.02
C ILE A 109 -15.28 0.56 17.01
N GLU A 110 -16.23 0.73 17.93
CA GLU A 110 -16.20 1.77 18.96
C GLU A 110 -15.90 1.17 20.33
N PHE A 111 -15.03 1.81 21.11
CA PHE A 111 -14.72 1.38 22.48
C PHE A 111 -14.06 2.51 23.27
N THR A 112 -13.88 2.30 24.58
CA THR A 112 -13.00 3.14 25.40
C THR A 112 -11.74 2.37 25.76
N SER A 113 -10.59 3.04 25.85
CA SER A 113 -9.29 2.42 26.14
C SER A 113 -8.33 3.40 26.81
N ASP A 114 -7.36 2.87 27.56
CA ASP A 114 -6.27 3.65 28.17
C ASP A 114 -5.27 4.20 27.14
N GLY A 115 -5.35 3.76 25.88
CA GLY A 115 -4.45 4.14 24.79
C GLY A 115 -4.03 2.92 23.98
N PHE A 116 -3.18 3.14 22.96
CA PHE A 116 -2.68 2.06 22.12
C PHE A 116 -1.15 1.96 22.08
N THR A 117 -0.68 0.81 21.62
CA THR A 117 0.70 0.62 21.18
C THR A 117 0.68 -0.18 19.89
N GLN A 118 1.51 0.22 18.93
CA GLN A 118 1.69 -0.47 17.65
C GLN A 118 3.14 -0.91 17.50
N TRP A 119 3.36 -2.17 17.15
CA TRP A 119 4.67 -2.73 16.86
C TRP A 119 4.79 -3.01 15.37
N ILE A 120 5.74 -2.35 14.71
CA ILE A 120 6.16 -2.69 13.34
C ILE A 120 7.00 -3.95 13.45
N ARG A 121 6.47 -5.09 13.00
CA ARG A 121 7.08 -6.40 13.26
C ARG A 121 8.26 -6.70 12.37
N GLN A 122 8.28 -6.15 11.16
CA GLN A 122 9.32 -6.41 10.17
C GLN A 122 9.65 -5.14 9.41
N GLU A 123 10.84 -5.10 8.81
CA GLU A 123 11.25 -4.04 7.89
C GLU A 123 10.21 -3.78 6.79
N PRO A 124 10.05 -2.54 6.30
CA PRO A 124 8.99 -2.25 5.32
C PRO A 124 9.23 -2.98 4.00
N PHE A 125 8.13 -3.38 3.37
CA PHE A 125 8.10 -3.92 2.01
C PHE A 125 7.71 -2.82 1.04
N PHE A 126 8.44 -2.72 -0.06
CA PHE A 126 7.98 -1.93 -1.20
C PHE A 126 6.90 -2.72 -1.93
N GLN A 127 5.71 -2.14 -2.06
CA GLN A 127 4.55 -2.79 -2.63
C GLN A 127 3.94 -1.95 -3.76
N PHE A 128 3.41 -2.66 -4.76
CA PHE A 128 2.64 -2.07 -5.88
C PHE A 128 1.15 -1.92 -5.55
N GLY A 129 0.77 -2.21 -4.31
CA GLY A 129 -0.56 -2.03 -3.73
C GLY A 129 -0.45 -1.84 -2.23
N GLN A 130 -1.57 -1.71 -1.54
CA GLN A 130 -1.63 -1.32 -0.13
C GLN A 130 -1.48 -2.51 0.85
N THR A 131 -1.24 -3.71 0.34
CA THR A 131 -1.15 -4.95 1.14
C THR A 131 0.08 -5.76 0.79
N ILE A 132 0.55 -6.56 1.74
CA ILE A 132 1.61 -7.55 1.56
C ILE A 132 0.94 -8.92 1.36
N SER A 133 1.47 -9.74 0.45
CA SER A 133 0.93 -11.08 0.26
C SER A 133 1.10 -11.93 1.53
N TYR A 134 0.20 -12.90 1.74
CA TYR A 134 0.25 -13.82 2.89
C TYR A 134 1.63 -14.49 3.06
N ILE A 135 2.22 -14.88 1.93
CA ILE A 135 3.53 -15.52 1.90
C ILE A 135 4.62 -14.51 2.27
N GLU A 136 4.65 -13.34 1.63
CA GLU A 136 5.69 -12.33 1.90
C GLU A 136 5.65 -11.83 3.33
N ARG A 137 4.47 -11.66 3.94
CA ARG A 137 4.34 -11.22 5.34
C ARG A 137 4.61 -12.31 6.38
N TYR A 138 4.82 -13.56 5.95
CA TYR A 138 5.03 -14.75 6.79
C TYR A 138 3.82 -15.09 7.68
N GLY A 139 2.62 -14.99 7.10
CA GLY A 139 1.37 -15.31 7.76
C GLY A 139 0.85 -14.21 8.69
N PHE A 140 -0.18 -14.52 9.46
CA PHE A 140 -0.85 -13.57 10.33
C PHE A 140 -0.35 -13.70 11.76
N SER A 141 -0.02 -12.57 12.40
CA SER A 141 0.55 -12.56 13.75
C SER A 141 -0.06 -11.46 14.61
N LEU A 142 -0.07 -11.67 15.92
CA LEU A 142 -0.43 -10.66 16.93
C LEU A 142 0.70 -10.50 17.95
N GLU A 143 1.92 -10.90 17.57
CA GLU A 143 3.08 -10.77 18.44
C GLU A 143 3.48 -9.30 18.58
N GLN A 144 3.82 -8.90 19.80
CA GLN A 144 4.23 -7.54 20.15
C GLN A 144 5.77 -7.45 20.09
N ILE A 145 6.33 -7.67 18.89
CA ILE A 145 7.78 -7.71 18.62
C ILE A 145 8.12 -6.78 17.44
N THR A 146 9.38 -6.36 17.33
CA THR A 146 9.83 -5.42 16.28
C THR A 146 10.81 -6.01 15.27
N ASP A 147 11.27 -7.22 15.53
CA ASP A 147 12.37 -7.91 14.85
C ASP A 147 11.94 -9.33 14.44
N GLN A 148 10.70 -9.48 14.00
CA GLN A 148 10.15 -10.76 13.57
C GLN A 148 10.99 -11.33 12.43
N GLU A 149 11.58 -12.50 12.65
CA GLU A 149 12.27 -13.24 11.60
C GLU A 149 11.29 -13.62 10.50
N ASN A 150 11.70 -13.37 9.25
CA ASN A 150 10.93 -13.73 8.08
C ASN A 150 11.82 -14.45 7.05
N PRO A 151 11.83 -15.79 7.01
CA PRO A 151 12.64 -16.56 6.07
C PRO A 151 12.20 -16.36 4.62
N ASN A 152 10.97 -15.91 4.36
CA ASN A 152 10.47 -15.67 3.01
C ASN A 152 11.17 -14.48 2.33
N ARG A 153 11.81 -13.57 3.08
CA ARG A 153 12.56 -12.45 2.50
C ARG A 153 13.80 -12.86 1.71
N ILE A 154 14.38 -14.02 2.04
CA ILE A 154 15.58 -14.55 1.39
C ILE A 154 15.27 -15.73 0.45
N ARG A 155 13.99 -16.08 0.29
CA ARG A 155 13.55 -17.17 -0.56
C ARG A 155 13.72 -16.78 -2.03
N GLN A 156 14.39 -17.62 -2.81
CA GLN A 156 14.80 -17.27 -4.17
C GLN A 156 13.61 -16.99 -5.10
N ASP A 157 12.57 -17.81 -5.04
CA ASP A 157 11.35 -17.62 -5.83
C ASP A 157 10.63 -16.30 -5.51
N ILE A 158 10.66 -15.85 -4.26
CA ILE A 158 10.09 -14.55 -3.86
C ILE A 158 10.95 -13.40 -4.40
N ILE A 159 12.28 -13.49 -4.24
CA ILE A 159 13.20 -12.49 -4.77
C ILE A 159 13.07 -12.37 -6.29
N GLU A 160 12.97 -13.51 -6.99
CA GLU A 160 12.77 -13.55 -8.45
C GLU A 160 11.42 -12.94 -8.85
N GLN A 161 10.34 -13.27 -8.14
CA GLN A 161 9.02 -12.69 -8.40
C GLN A 161 9.03 -11.16 -8.18
N GLN A 162 9.65 -10.67 -7.11
CA GLN A 162 9.78 -9.23 -6.85
C GLN A 162 10.58 -8.54 -7.96
N LYS A 163 11.73 -9.11 -8.38
CA LYS A 163 12.51 -8.58 -9.50
C LYS A 163 11.70 -8.50 -10.78
N LYS A 164 10.91 -9.53 -11.08
CA LYS A 164 10.03 -9.57 -12.26
C LYS A 164 8.94 -8.49 -12.16
N ASP A 165 8.35 -8.31 -10.99
CA ASP A 165 7.35 -7.25 -10.78
C ASP A 165 7.95 -5.85 -10.95
N PHE A 166 9.19 -5.63 -10.49
CA PHE A 166 9.92 -4.39 -10.76
C PHE A 166 10.20 -4.18 -12.25
N GLU A 167 10.62 -5.22 -12.96
CA GLU A 167 10.86 -5.13 -14.40
C GLU A 167 9.59 -4.76 -15.17
N HIS A 168 8.46 -5.39 -14.81
CA HIS A 168 7.17 -5.01 -15.39
C HIS A 168 6.80 -3.56 -15.06
N TYR A 169 6.96 -3.13 -13.80
CA TYR A 169 6.69 -1.74 -13.43
C TYR A 169 7.56 -0.73 -14.20
N GLU A 170 8.84 -1.03 -14.41
CA GLU A 170 9.72 -0.19 -15.25
C GLU A 170 9.26 -0.17 -16.71
N ASN A 171 8.67 -1.25 -17.23
CA ASN A 171 8.04 -1.25 -18.55
C ASN A 171 6.74 -0.44 -18.58
N VAL A 172 5.95 -0.40 -17.50
CA VAL A 172 4.80 0.52 -17.38
C VAL A 172 5.27 1.97 -17.46
N LYS A 173 6.32 2.35 -16.74
CA LYS A 173 6.90 3.71 -16.81
C LYS A 173 7.28 4.08 -18.24
N LYS A 174 8.02 3.20 -18.92
CA LYS A 174 8.43 3.43 -20.31
C LYS A 174 7.24 3.53 -21.25
N ARG A 175 6.21 2.69 -21.07
CA ARG A 175 4.95 2.78 -21.82
C ARG A 175 4.28 4.13 -21.62
N GLN A 176 4.21 4.61 -20.37
CA GLN A 176 3.58 5.89 -20.05
C GLN A 176 4.33 7.08 -20.65
N LEU A 177 5.67 7.08 -20.57
CA LEU A 177 6.50 8.08 -21.25
C LEU A 177 6.27 8.07 -22.77
N LYS A 178 6.13 6.89 -23.38
CA LYS A 178 5.80 6.79 -24.82
C LYS A 178 4.40 7.29 -25.15
N ARG A 179 3.43 7.15 -24.25
CA ARG A 179 2.09 7.75 -24.42
C ARG A 179 2.16 9.27 -24.36
N GLN A 180 2.95 9.84 -23.44
CA GLN A 180 3.20 11.29 -23.37
C GLN A 180 3.90 11.79 -24.64
N GLU A 181 4.98 11.12 -25.07
CA GLU A 181 5.68 11.46 -26.31
C GLU A 181 4.75 11.43 -27.53
N LYS A 182 3.81 10.49 -27.59
CA LYS A 182 2.78 10.45 -28.62
C LYS A 182 1.89 11.69 -28.60
N SER A 183 1.41 12.08 -27.41
CA SER A 183 0.58 13.27 -27.22
C SER A 183 1.31 14.54 -27.66
N ASP A 184 2.56 14.70 -27.24
CA ASP A 184 3.41 15.85 -27.62
C ASP A 184 3.67 15.89 -29.13
N LEU A 185 3.86 14.72 -29.76
CA LEU A 185 4.04 14.61 -31.21
C LEU A 185 2.77 15.02 -31.97
N GLU A 186 1.58 14.67 -31.46
CA GLU A 186 0.29 15.09 -32.02
C GLU A 186 0.11 16.61 -31.88
N GLU A 187 0.40 17.18 -30.72
CA GLU A 187 0.37 18.64 -30.50
C GLU A 187 1.37 19.39 -31.41
N HIS A 188 2.59 18.88 -31.56
CA HIS A 188 3.58 19.46 -32.47
C HIS A 188 3.11 19.44 -33.93
N ARG A 189 2.39 18.39 -34.34
CA ARG A 189 1.85 18.28 -35.68
C ARG A 189 0.73 19.29 -35.92
N GLU A 190 -0.18 19.45 -34.96
CA GLU A 190 -1.28 20.42 -35.00
C GLU A 190 -0.77 21.86 -35.06
N ASN A 191 0.30 22.15 -34.30
CA ASN A 191 0.95 23.46 -34.28
C ASN A 191 1.92 23.71 -35.45
N GLY A 192 2.02 22.79 -36.42
CA GLY A 192 2.91 22.93 -37.58
C GLY A 192 4.41 22.95 -37.25
N LYS A 193 4.80 22.47 -36.06
CA LYS A 193 6.19 22.43 -35.57
C LYS A 193 7.01 21.26 -36.13
N ILE A 194 6.37 20.33 -36.85
CA ILE A 194 6.99 19.15 -37.45
C ILE A 194 6.40 18.89 -38.84
N ASP A 195 7.24 18.54 -39.81
CA ASP A 195 6.79 18.16 -41.14
C ASP A 195 6.14 16.77 -41.15
N LEU A 196 5.43 16.47 -42.24
CA LEU A 196 4.66 15.24 -42.35
C LEU A 196 5.53 13.98 -42.34
N LYS A 197 6.71 14.02 -42.97
CA LYS A 197 7.57 12.84 -43.10
C LYS A 197 8.15 12.48 -41.73
N ASP A 198 8.71 13.47 -41.04
CA ASP A 198 9.29 13.27 -39.71
C ASP A 198 8.23 12.87 -38.68
N TYR A 199 7.03 13.44 -38.78
CA TYR A 199 5.87 13.03 -37.97
C TYR A 199 5.53 11.55 -38.17
N LEU A 200 5.40 11.10 -39.43
CA LEU A 200 5.01 9.71 -39.71
C LEU A 200 6.08 8.70 -39.26
N THR A 201 7.37 9.03 -39.42
CA THR A 201 8.47 8.20 -38.95
C THR A 201 8.42 8.04 -37.43
N LYS A 202 8.38 9.16 -36.68
CA LYS A 202 8.31 9.12 -35.21
C LYS A 202 7.05 8.44 -34.71
N LYS A 203 5.90 8.69 -35.34
CA LYS A 203 4.62 8.05 -34.98
C LYS A 203 4.71 6.53 -35.10
N LYS A 204 5.38 6.02 -36.14
CA LYS A 204 5.60 4.59 -36.33
C LYS A 204 6.49 4.01 -35.23
N GLU A 205 7.63 4.66 -34.94
CA GLU A 205 8.56 4.23 -33.88
C GLU A 205 7.88 4.19 -32.50
N ILE A 206 7.11 5.24 -32.15
CA ILE A 206 6.37 5.29 -30.90
C ILE A 206 5.35 4.14 -30.85
N LYS A 207 4.62 3.89 -31.94
CA LYS A 207 3.65 2.80 -31.99
C LYS A 207 4.32 1.44 -31.77
N GLU A 208 5.43 1.15 -32.45
CA GLU A 208 6.16 -0.11 -32.29
C GLU A 208 6.64 -0.32 -30.85
N MET A 209 7.09 0.75 -30.18
CA MET A 209 7.47 0.69 -28.76
C MET A 209 6.27 0.47 -27.83
N LEU A 210 5.13 1.10 -28.10
CA LEU A 210 3.91 0.87 -27.33
C LEU A 210 3.43 -0.58 -27.47
N ASP A 211 3.39 -1.10 -28.70
CA ASP A 211 3.02 -2.49 -28.99
C ASP A 211 3.98 -3.48 -28.28
N TYR A 212 5.28 -3.16 -28.24
CA TYR A 212 6.29 -3.93 -27.49
C TYR A 212 5.99 -3.96 -25.98
N TYR A 213 5.73 -2.81 -25.36
CA TYR A 213 5.44 -2.79 -23.92
C TYR A 213 4.11 -3.45 -23.58
N ASP A 214 3.08 -3.28 -24.41
CA ASP A 214 1.79 -3.96 -24.24
C ASP A 214 1.95 -5.49 -24.33
N TYR A 215 2.80 -5.98 -25.23
CA TYR A 215 3.13 -7.41 -25.29
C TYR A 215 3.78 -7.91 -24.00
N TRP A 216 4.76 -7.18 -23.47
CA TRP A 216 5.48 -7.57 -22.24
C TRP A 216 4.62 -7.49 -20.97
N LEU A 217 3.66 -6.58 -20.93
CA LEU A 217 2.78 -6.39 -19.78
C LEU A 217 1.54 -7.28 -19.81
N LYS A 218 1.29 -7.96 -20.94
CA LYS A 218 0.13 -8.83 -21.12
C LYS A 218 0.11 -9.97 -20.10
N ASN A 219 -1.05 -10.22 -19.50
CA ASN A 219 -1.29 -11.18 -18.43
C ASN A 219 -0.47 -10.93 -17.15
N THR A 220 0.05 -9.72 -16.96
CA THR A 220 0.71 -9.31 -15.71
C THR A 220 -0.28 -8.50 -14.88
N LYS A 221 -0.02 -8.36 -13.58
CA LYS A 221 -0.82 -7.47 -12.70
C LYS A 221 -0.76 -5.99 -13.11
N PHE A 222 0.14 -5.64 -14.03
CA PHE A 222 0.40 -4.30 -14.53
C PHE A 222 -0.16 -4.07 -15.94
N GLU A 223 -0.85 -5.04 -16.54
CA GLU A 223 -1.37 -4.95 -17.90
C GLU A 223 -2.16 -3.66 -18.13
N ASN A 224 -3.01 -3.32 -17.16
CA ASN A 224 -3.93 -2.19 -17.20
C ASN A 224 -3.38 -0.90 -16.55
N TRP A 225 -2.11 -0.87 -16.16
CA TRP A 225 -1.49 0.32 -15.55
C TRP A 225 -1.10 1.41 -16.57
#